data_AF-A0AAE0F6V0-F1
#
_entry.id   AF-A0AAE0F6V0-F1
#
_cell.length_a   1.000
_cell.length_b   1.000
_cell.length_c   1.000
_cell.angle_alpha   90.00
_cell.angle_beta   90.00
_cell.angle_gamma   90.00
#
_symmetry.space_group_name_H-M   'P 1'
#
loop_
_entity.id
_entity.type
_entity.pdbx_description
1 polymer ?
#
loop_
_entity_poly.entity_id
_entity_poly.type
_entity_poly.pdbx_seq_one_letter_code
_entity_poly.pdbx_strand_id
1 'polypeptide(L)'
;MGGERAAWETVSPEAKDFVKRLLVHDVTQRPSAKEALKHRWLRKLWGSPSVYGVPAKCRLPPSTVQRLQRFATRDVFSQVAIELLTLEVRACCSDNNPVKKKLEHTSAVFNGLQMDCCIAPEASQNISKTTVAIQEMAKAIGELTLALQAMTPAISSMEDTETAQSEDATRKNQNRWEMSQNMLKMTHAIDRMTSEVQVLTRGIQEITQWSSGCAPSGGAQPKRLDADEGMSVEKLHSILTDQHFHLSLKEATRLIPQSSPRQDRLAHSQFVSAFLDMRELVDYLTREELDRVVHFVFAKLDLDGDERIGWSDISTLLAPHIQDADVTAALKDTVCTTDGAEETCIAMESEKYVDIAIDFGEFVAIVFGRELACMLVKGIISRPEAFMSEICNSAKFMRTIDLYDDRTQSWDDDNESALDREAEYFVFHSSLD
;
A
#
# COMPACT_ATOMS: atom_id res chain seq x y z
N MET A 1 23.05 11.64 42.83
CA MET A 1 22.51 12.10 41.53
C MET A 1 23.40 11.62 40.39
N GLY A 2 23.25 10.36 39.95
CA GLY A 2 24.11 9.76 38.91
C GLY A 2 23.37 9.08 37.76
N GLY A 3 22.04 9.20 37.68
CA GLY A 3 21.20 8.42 36.76
C GLY A 3 21.06 9.01 35.34
N GLU A 4 21.15 10.33 35.17
CA GLU A 4 20.77 10.97 33.89
C GLU A 4 21.80 10.77 32.77
N ARG A 5 23.09 10.58 33.08
CA ARG A 5 24.12 10.31 32.06
C ARG A 5 23.96 8.92 31.43
N ALA A 6 23.49 7.94 32.21
CA ALA A 6 23.36 6.56 31.75
C ALA A 6 22.25 6.38 30.68
N ALA A 7 21.18 7.17 30.74
CA ALA A 7 20.08 7.06 29.78
C ALA A 7 20.53 7.37 28.35
N TRP A 8 21.38 8.40 28.17
CA TRP A 8 21.88 8.78 26.86
C TRP A 8 22.94 7.83 26.33
N GLU A 9 23.67 7.08 27.15
CA GLU A 9 24.72 6.16 26.68
C GLU A 9 24.17 5.07 25.74
N THR A 10 22.92 4.63 25.96
CA THR A 10 22.24 3.62 25.12
C THR A 10 21.69 4.16 23.80
N VAL A 11 21.57 5.48 23.67
CA VAL A 11 21.00 6.14 22.48
C VAL A 11 22.04 6.18 21.35
N SER A 12 21.62 5.83 20.14
CA SER A 12 22.53 5.80 18.98
C SER A 12 23.18 7.16 18.72
N PRO A 13 24.44 7.20 18.27
CA PRO A 13 25.15 8.44 18.02
C PRO A 13 24.43 9.32 16.97
N GLU A 14 23.76 8.72 16.00
CA GLU A 14 22.98 9.47 15.00
C GLU A 14 21.73 10.12 15.60
N ALA A 15 21.06 9.48 16.56
CA ALA A 15 19.92 10.09 17.27
C ALA A 15 20.37 11.30 18.08
N LYS A 16 21.53 11.21 18.74
CA LYS A 16 22.15 12.32 19.46
C LYS A 16 22.48 13.48 18.52
N ASP A 17 23.05 13.20 17.35
CA ASP A 17 23.35 14.23 16.34
C ASP A 17 22.07 14.93 15.88
N PHE A 18 21.00 14.17 15.64
CA PHE A 18 19.70 14.72 15.25
C PHE A 18 19.15 15.69 16.30
N VAL A 19 19.11 15.26 17.56
CA VAL A 19 18.63 16.09 18.67
C VAL A 19 19.51 17.32 18.87
N LYS A 20 20.84 17.18 18.75
CA LYS A 20 21.77 18.33 18.83
C LYS A 20 21.47 19.40 17.77
N ARG A 21 21.13 18.99 16.54
CA ARG A 21 20.74 19.93 15.47
C ARG A 21 19.40 20.61 15.76
N LEU A 22 18.44 19.90 16.33
CA LEU A 22 17.14 20.48 16.68
C LEU A 22 17.20 21.45 17.87
N LEU A 23 18.12 21.21 18.80
CA LEU A 23 18.29 22.00 20.02
C LEU A 23 19.37 23.08 19.91
N VAL A 24 19.68 23.56 18.70
CA VAL A 24 20.54 24.74 18.53
C VAL A 24 19.83 25.95 19.14
N HIS A 25 20.53 26.65 20.03
CA HIS A 25 20.01 27.81 20.77
C HIS A 25 19.69 28.98 19.84
N ASP A 26 20.54 29.21 18.83
CA ASP A 26 20.26 30.18 17.78
C ASP A 26 19.19 29.65 16.82
N VAL A 27 18.05 30.33 16.78
CA VAL A 27 16.90 29.98 15.95
C VAL A 27 17.25 30.00 14.46
N THR A 28 18.18 30.87 14.04
CA THR A 28 18.57 31.01 12.63
C THR A 28 19.45 29.86 12.14
N GLN A 29 20.11 29.17 13.06
CA GLN A 29 20.97 28.01 12.78
C GLN A 29 20.21 26.68 12.97
N ARG A 30 18.99 26.72 13.51
CA ARG A 30 18.15 25.54 13.69
C ARG A 30 17.64 25.09 12.32
N PRO A 31 17.81 23.81 11.94
CA PRO A 31 17.29 23.33 10.68
C PRO A 31 15.76 23.43 10.65
N SER A 32 15.23 23.75 9.48
CA SER A 32 13.80 23.66 9.21
C SER A 32 13.30 22.20 9.34
N ALA A 33 12.00 22.00 9.52
CA ALA A 33 11.41 20.66 9.57
C ALA A 33 11.75 19.82 8.31
N LYS A 34 11.77 20.46 7.14
CA LYS A 34 12.13 19.83 5.86
C LYS A 34 13.59 19.40 5.81
N GLU A 35 14.50 20.13 6.44
CA GLU A 35 15.93 19.77 6.54
C GLU A 35 16.16 18.70 7.60
N ALA A 36 15.44 18.77 8.72
CA ALA A 36 15.47 17.76 9.78
C ALA A 36 15.05 16.38 9.24
N LEU A 37 14.01 16.31 8.39
CA LEU A 37 13.57 15.06 7.75
C LEU A 37 14.66 14.36 6.91
N LYS A 38 15.64 15.13 6.39
CA LYS A 38 16.75 14.58 5.60
C LYS A 38 17.86 13.94 6.44
N HIS A 39 17.76 14.00 7.77
CA HIS A 39 18.81 13.56 8.68
C HIS A 39 19.07 12.04 8.61
N ARG A 40 20.34 11.63 8.75
CA ARG A 40 20.79 10.23 8.62
C ARG A 40 20.06 9.29 9.59
N TRP A 41 19.75 9.76 10.80
CA TRP A 41 19.03 8.98 11.81
C TRP A 41 17.61 8.59 11.35
N LEU A 42 16.85 9.57 10.84
CA LEU A 42 15.51 9.34 10.29
C LEU A 42 15.56 8.47 9.03
N ARG A 43 16.54 8.72 8.14
CA ARG A 43 16.78 7.88 6.96
C ARG A 43 17.17 6.43 7.28
N LYS A 44 17.73 6.14 8.46
CA LYS A 44 18.01 4.75 8.88
C LYS A 44 16.77 4.10 9.47
N LEU A 45 16.03 4.81 10.31
CA LEU A 45 14.79 4.31 10.93
C LEU A 45 13.70 4.02 9.90
N TRP A 46 13.64 4.79 8.81
CA TRP A 46 12.63 4.63 7.77
C TRP A 46 13.12 3.82 6.55
N GLY A 47 14.34 3.25 6.62
CA GLY A 47 15.04 2.72 5.45
C GLY A 47 15.45 3.85 4.49
N SER A 48 16.37 3.56 3.56
CA SER A 48 16.78 4.52 2.51
C SER A 48 15.56 5.30 2.02
N PRO A 49 15.60 6.63 1.91
CA PRO A 49 14.44 7.45 1.56
C PRO A 49 13.94 7.03 0.17
N SER A 50 13.05 6.03 0.15
CA SER A 50 11.76 6.20 -0.49
C SER A 50 11.31 7.59 -0.07
N VAL A 51 11.22 8.48 -1.05
CA VAL A 51 11.34 9.93 -0.88
C VAL A 51 10.24 10.52 0.05
N TYR A 52 9.28 9.71 0.53
CA TYR A 52 8.09 10.16 1.26
C TYR A 52 7.62 9.24 2.43
N GLY A 53 8.51 8.45 3.06
CA GLY A 53 8.18 7.81 4.35
C GLY A 53 7.29 6.56 4.29
N VAL A 54 6.93 6.07 3.10
CA VAL A 54 6.27 4.77 2.92
C VAL A 54 7.29 3.65 3.17
N PRO A 55 7.06 2.73 4.13
CA PRO A 55 7.95 1.59 4.37
C PRO A 55 8.15 0.80 3.08
N ALA A 56 9.37 0.31 2.82
CA ALA A 56 9.68 -0.46 1.60
C ALA A 56 8.72 -1.64 1.37
N LYS A 57 8.23 -2.26 2.45
CA LYS A 57 7.23 -3.33 2.44
C LYS A 57 5.83 -2.93 1.96
N CYS A 58 5.52 -1.64 1.91
CA CYS A 58 4.25 -1.09 1.42
C CYS A 58 4.41 -0.46 0.03
N ARG A 59 5.61 -0.57 -0.58
CA ARG A 59 5.86 -0.03 -1.91
C ARG A 59 5.29 -0.97 -2.96
N LEU A 60 4.43 -0.41 -3.80
CA LEU A 60 3.88 -1.05 -4.97
C LEU A 60 4.98 -1.28 -6.00
N PRO A 61 5.03 -2.46 -6.65
CA PRO A 61 5.92 -2.68 -7.78
C PRO A 61 5.69 -1.65 -8.90
N PRO A 62 6.71 -1.24 -9.68
CA PRO A 62 6.53 -0.31 -10.80
C PRO A 62 5.50 -0.78 -11.84
N SER A 63 5.33 -2.09 -12.01
CA SER A 63 4.34 -2.68 -12.92
C SER A 63 2.92 -2.72 -12.37
N THR A 64 2.65 -2.17 -11.17
CA THR A 64 1.33 -2.23 -10.52
C THR A 64 0.24 -1.64 -11.39
N VAL A 65 0.45 -0.43 -11.93
CA VAL A 65 -0.54 0.25 -12.77
C VAL A 65 -0.81 -0.57 -14.03
N GLN A 66 0.24 -1.01 -14.72
CA GLN A 66 0.10 -1.83 -15.92
C GLN A 66 -0.64 -3.15 -15.64
N ARG A 67 -0.36 -3.80 -14.51
CA ARG A 67 -1.03 -5.05 -14.10
C ARG A 67 -2.51 -4.82 -13.76
N LEU A 68 -2.82 -3.77 -13.01
CA LEU A 68 -4.20 -3.37 -12.74
C LEU A 68 -4.96 -3.00 -14.02
N GLN A 69 -4.33 -2.24 -14.93
CA GLN A 69 -4.91 -1.91 -16.24
C GLN A 69 -5.20 -3.17 -17.04
N ARG A 70 -4.20 -4.05 -17.23
CA ARG A 70 -4.37 -5.31 -17.96
C ARG A 70 -5.49 -6.17 -17.40
N PHE A 71 -5.63 -6.22 -16.07
CA PHE A 71 -6.70 -6.95 -15.42
C PHE A 71 -8.07 -6.28 -15.65
N ALA A 72 -8.16 -4.96 -15.46
CA ALA A 72 -9.39 -4.19 -15.66
C ALA A 72 -9.88 -4.17 -17.12
N THR A 73 -8.97 -4.29 -18.10
CA THR A 73 -9.32 -4.36 -19.52
C THR A 73 -9.78 -5.75 -20.00
N ARG A 74 -9.64 -6.79 -19.18
CA ARG A 74 -10.20 -8.11 -19.52
C ARG A 74 -11.72 -8.09 -19.44
N ASP A 75 -12.36 -8.98 -20.19
CA ASP A 75 -13.80 -9.21 -20.07
C ASP A 75 -14.15 -9.75 -18.67
N VAL A 76 -15.40 -9.57 -18.26
CA VAL A 76 -15.84 -9.87 -16.90
C VAL A 76 -15.71 -11.37 -16.58
N PHE A 77 -16.00 -12.24 -17.54
CA PHE A 77 -15.85 -13.68 -17.37
C PHE A 77 -14.39 -14.05 -17.10
N SER A 78 -13.45 -13.53 -17.90
CA SER A 78 -12.02 -13.68 -17.66
C SER A 78 -11.61 -13.16 -16.28
N GLN A 79 -12.09 -12.00 -15.86
CA GLN A 79 -11.77 -11.45 -14.52
C GLN A 79 -12.19 -12.42 -13.41
N VAL A 80 -13.43 -12.92 -13.45
CA VAL A 80 -13.96 -13.89 -12.47
C VAL A 80 -13.15 -15.18 -12.50
N ALA A 81 -12.81 -15.72 -13.67
CA ALA A 81 -12.00 -16.92 -13.79
C ALA A 81 -10.61 -16.76 -13.18
N ILE A 82 -9.95 -15.61 -13.40
CA ILE A 82 -8.63 -15.30 -12.82
C ILE A 82 -8.72 -15.13 -11.31
N GLU A 83 -9.81 -14.56 -10.79
CA GLU A 83 -10.05 -14.47 -9.35
C GLU A 83 -10.17 -15.85 -8.71
N LEU A 84 -10.93 -16.75 -9.34
CA LEU A 84 -11.04 -18.15 -8.90
C LEU A 84 -9.69 -18.89 -8.99
N LEU A 85 -8.94 -18.71 -10.08
CA LEU A 85 -7.59 -19.26 -10.22
C LEU A 85 -6.67 -18.75 -9.11
N THR A 86 -6.71 -17.46 -8.82
CA THR A 86 -5.90 -16.83 -7.77
C THR A 86 -6.23 -17.42 -6.40
N LEU A 87 -7.51 -17.65 -6.10
CA LEU A 87 -7.94 -18.30 -4.86
C LEU A 87 -7.43 -19.74 -4.77
N GLU A 88 -7.55 -20.50 -5.85
CA GLU A 88 -7.16 -21.90 -5.89
C GLU A 88 -5.64 -22.09 -5.82
N VAL A 89 -4.87 -21.27 -6.53
CA VAL A 89 -3.39 -21.25 -6.44
C VAL A 89 -2.95 -20.96 -5.01
N ARG A 90 -3.61 -20.03 -4.31
CA ARG A 90 -3.30 -19.73 -2.91
C ARG A 90 -3.67 -20.88 -1.97
N ALA A 91 -4.76 -21.60 -2.25
CA ALA A 91 -5.22 -22.70 -1.41
C ALA A 91 -4.38 -23.97 -1.59
N CYS A 92 -4.05 -24.31 -2.83
CA CYS A 92 -3.54 -25.65 -3.18
C CYS A 92 -2.05 -25.72 -3.48
N CYS A 93 -1.39 -24.62 -3.86
CA CYS A 93 0.05 -24.66 -4.11
C CYS A 93 0.85 -24.78 -2.81
N SER A 94 1.98 -25.49 -2.90
CA SER A 94 2.97 -25.59 -1.83
C SER A 94 3.43 -24.20 -1.36
N ASP A 95 3.69 -24.04 -0.05
CA ASP A 95 4.18 -22.79 0.54
C ASP A 95 5.53 -22.34 -0.05
N ASN A 96 6.26 -23.24 -0.72
CA ASN A 96 7.49 -22.92 -1.41
C ASN A 96 7.30 -22.42 -2.85
N ASN A 97 6.07 -22.48 -3.39
CA ASN A 97 5.78 -22.01 -4.74
C ASN A 97 5.97 -20.48 -4.83
N PRO A 98 6.77 -19.97 -5.79
CA PRO A 98 7.07 -18.55 -5.89
C PRO A 98 5.84 -17.70 -6.26
N VAL A 99 4.92 -18.23 -7.06
CA VAL A 99 3.66 -17.55 -7.41
C VAL A 99 2.80 -17.37 -6.17
N LYS A 100 2.62 -18.42 -5.37
CA LYS A 100 1.88 -18.33 -4.09
C LYS A 100 2.49 -17.28 -3.16
N LYS A 101 3.82 -17.32 -2.94
CA LYS A 101 4.52 -16.32 -2.11
C LYS A 101 4.32 -14.88 -2.62
N LYS A 102 4.36 -14.70 -3.94
CA LYS A 102 4.12 -13.38 -4.57
C LYS A 102 2.68 -12.91 -4.32
N LEU A 103 1.68 -13.77 -4.49
CA LEU A 103 0.27 -13.44 -4.21
C LEU A 103 0.02 -13.13 -2.73
N GLU A 104 0.65 -13.88 -1.81
CA GLU A 104 0.57 -13.62 -0.37
C GLU A 104 1.25 -12.30 0.01
N HIS A 105 2.39 -11.99 -0.61
CA HIS A 105 3.04 -10.70 -0.44
C HIS A 105 2.17 -9.56 -0.96
N THR A 106 1.61 -9.67 -2.16
CA THR A 106 0.66 -8.69 -2.73
C THR A 106 -0.56 -8.51 -1.83
N SER A 107 -1.11 -9.60 -1.29
CA SER A 107 -2.20 -9.57 -0.31
C SER A 107 -1.81 -8.81 0.96
N ALA A 108 -0.60 -9.01 1.48
CA ALA A 108 -0.09 -8.28 2.64
C ALA A 108 0.14 -6.80 2.34
N VAL A 109 0.63 -6.47 1.14
CA VAL A 109 0.79 -5.09 0.66
C VAL A 109 -0.57 -4.39 0.62
N PHE A 110 -1.59 -5.00 0.01
CA PHE A 110 -2.94 -4.41 -0.04
C PHE A 110 -3.51 -4.14 1.36
N ASN A 111 -3.41 -5.12 2.26
CA ASN A 111 -3.86 -4.95 3.64
C ASN A 111 -3.12 -3.80 4.35
N GLY A 112 -1.81 -3.66 4.09
CA GLY A 112 -1.03 -2.54 4.59
C GLY A 112 -1.51 -1.20 4.01
N LEU A 113 -1.82 -1.15 2.72
CA LEU A 113 -2.32 0.05 2.06
C LEU A 113 -3.70 0.50 2.57
N GLN A 114 -4.57 -0.46 2.89
CA GLN A 114 -5.91 -0.18 3.41
C GLN A 114 -5.87 0.28 4.87
N MET A 115 -5.01 -0.32 5.68
CA MET A 115 -4.82 0.03 7.08
C MET A 115 -3.95 1.28 7.25
N ASP A 116 -4.30 2.40 6.58
CA ASP A 116 -3.64 3.72 6.64
C ASP A 116 -2.18 3.64 7.13
N CYS A 117 -1.38 2.79 6.47
CA CYS A 117 -0.10 2.38 7.04
C CYS A 117 0.84 3.56 6.96
N CYS A 118 0.99 4.29 8.05
CA CYS A 118 2.21 5.00 8.37
C CYS A 118 2.35 5.30 9.88
N ILE A 119 2.07 4.32 10.75
CA ILE A 119 2.91 4.15 11.94
C ILE A 119 3.22 2.65 12.08
N ALA A 120 4.42 2.24 11.67
CA ALA A 120 4.91 0.89 11.91
C ALA A 120 4.72 0.51 13.40
N PRO A 121 4.41 -0.75 13.77
CA PRO A 121 4.24 -1.13 15.17
C PRO A 121 5.45 -0.73 16.04
N GLU A 122 6.65 -0.77 15.48
CA GLU A 122 7.88 -0.26 16.11
C GLU A 122 7.87 1.26 16.29
N ALA A 123 7.36 2.02 15.32
CA ALA A 123 7.16 3.46 15.46
C ALA A 123 6.08 3.77 16.52
N SER A 124 5.01 2.97 16.61
CA SER A 124 3.99 3.11 17.66
C SER A 124 4.56 2.80 19.04
N GLN A 125 5.41 1.77 19.14
CA GLN A 125 6.10 1.43 20.39
C GLN A 125 7.12 2.50 20.79
N ASN A 126 7.85 3.06 19.82
CA ASN A 126 8.80 4.15 20.06
C ASN A 126 8.06 5.44 20.45
N ILE A 127 6.97 5.79 19.77
CA ILE A 127 6.11 6.92 20.14
C ILE A 127 5.58 6.72 21.57
N SER A 128 5.11 5.53 21.94
CA SER A 128 4.66 5.23 23.29
C SER A 128 5.78 5.39 24.33
N LYS A 129 6.98 4.85 24.09
CA LYS A 129 8.15 5.05 24.98
C LYS A 129 8.54 6.53 25.11
N THR A 130 8.56 7.27 24.00
CA THR A 130 8.84 8.72 24.01
C THR A 130 7.76 9.50 24.75
N THR A 131 6.49 9.09 24.64
CA THR A 131 5.37 9.70 25.37
C THR A 131 5.55 9.55 26.88
N VAL A 132 5.91 8.34 27.34
CA VAL A 132 6.15 8.06 28.76
C VAL A 132 7.32 8.92 29.29
N ALA A 133 8.43 8.98 28.56
CA ALA A 133 9.57 9.80 28.95
C ALA A 133 9.24 11.30 29.03
N ILE A 134 8.41 11.81 28.11
CA ILE A 134 7.94 13.20 28.13
C ILE A 134 7.03 13.46 29.34
N GLN A 135 6.14 12.52 29.68
CA GLN A 135 5.28 12.63 30.86
C GLN A 135 6.08 12.64 32.17
N GLU A 136 7.13 11.82 32.27
CA GLU A 136 8.03 11.82 33.42
C GLU A 136 8.80 13.14 33.55
N MET A 137 9.30 13.70 32.44
CA MET A 137 9.93 15.02 32.44
C MET A 137 8.94 16.12 32.86
N ALA A 138 7.71 16.10 32.34
CA ALA A 138 6.67 17.06 32.73
C ALA A 138 6.36 16.99 34.23
N LYS A 139 6.31 15.78 34.80
CA LYS A 139 6.11 15.57 36.24
C LYS A 139 7.27 16.15 37.07
N ALA A 140 8.52 15.84 36.69
CA ALA A 140 9.71 16.34 37.40
C ALA A 140 9.77 17.88 37.38
N ILE A 141 9.42 18.50 36.25
CA ILE A 141 9.33 19.96 36.12
C ILE A 141 8.25 20.53 37.06
N GLY A 142 7.10 19.88 37.17
CA GLY A 142 6.04 20.26 38.11
C GLY A 142 6.50 20.23 39.58
N GLU A 143 7.22 19.19 39.99
CA GLU A 143 7.79 19.06 41.34
C GLU A 143 8.82 20.17 41.64
N LEU A 144 9.69 20.50 40.68
CA LEU A 144 10.63 21.61 40.78
C LEU A 144 9.93 22.97 40.92
N THR A 145 8.84 23.17 40.18
CA THR A 145 8.03 24.40 40.24
C THR A 145 7.40 24.56 41.62
N LEU A 146 6.84 23.49 42.19
CA LEU A 146 6.27 23.50 43.54
C LEU A 146 7.31 23.79 44.61
N ALA A 147 8.52 23.23 44.49
CA ALA A 147 9.62 23.51 45.41
C ALA A 147 10.04 24.99 45.37
N LEU A 148 10.13 25.59 44.17
CA LEU A 148 10.43 27.01 44.00
C LEU A 148 9.33 27.91 44.60
N GLN A 149 8.06 27.57 44.37
CA GLN A 149 6.92 28.30 44.95
C GLN A 149 6.93 28.24 46.48
N ALA A 150 7.28 27.10 47.07
CA ALA A 150 7.39 26.95 48.53
C ALA A 150 8.53 27.78 49.14
N MET A 151 9.63 27.99 48.42
CA MET A 151 10.75 28.84 48.87
C MET A 151 10.45 30.34 48.76
N THR A 152 9.54 30.75 47.86
CA THR A 152 9.22 32.16 47.60
C THR A 152 8.76 32.93 48.86
N PRO A 153 7.77 32.46 49.65
CA PRO A 153 7.34 33.17 50.85
C PRO A 153 8.38 33.16 51.97
N ALA A 154 9.26 32.15 52.04
CA ALA A 154 10.36 32.14 53.01
C ALA A 154 11.33 33.29 52.76
N ILE A 155 11.59 33.62 51.50
CA ILE A 155 12.44 34.74 51.10
C ILE A 155 11.74 36.08 51.39
N SER A 156 10.45 36.21 51.07
CA SER A 156 9.69 37.43 51.39
C SER A 156 9.61 37.67 52.91
N SER A 157 9.48 36.63 53.72
CA SER A 157 9.47 36.78 55.19
C SER A 157 10.81 37.25 55.78
N MET A 158 11.92 37.04 55.06
CA MET A 158 13.25 37.52 55.48
C MET A 158 13.47 39.01 55.19
N GLU A 159 12.64 39.65 54.36
CA GLU A 159 12.75 41.09 54.05
C GLU A 159 12.22 41.97 55.20
N ASP A 160 11.30 41.48 56.03
CA ASP A 160 10.60 42.31 57.03
C ASP A 160 11.36 42.48 58.37
N THR A 161 12.49 41.80 58.58
CA THR A 161 13.16 41.74 59.91
C THR A 161 14.41 42.62 60.11
N GLU A 162 14.88 43.39 59.12
CA GLU A 162 16.12 44.19 59.29
C GLU A 162 15.90 45.70 59.12
N THR A 163 15.42 46.35 60.18
CA THR A 163 15.56 47.81 60.37
C THR A 163 16.80 48.12 61.22
N ALA A 164 17.90 48.55 60.59
CA ALA A 164 18.77 49.67 61.01
C ALA A 164 20.28 49.50 60.65
N GLN A 165 20.77 50.46 59.84
CA GLN A 165 22.09 51.12 59.90
C GLN A 165 23.38 50.26 59.81
N SER A 166 23.74 49.82 58.60
CA SER A 166 25.12 49.49 58.22
C SER A 166 25.27 49.46 56.69
N GLU A 167 26.38 49.97 56.13
CA GLU A 167 26.68 49.88 54.68
C GLU A 167 26.78 48.43 54.18
N ASP A 168 27.10 47.48 55.08
CA ASP A 168 27.10 46.05 54.75
C ASP A 168 25.68 45.50 54.58
N ALA A 169 24.67 46.12 55.22
CA ALA A 169 23.27 45.77 55.06
C ALA A 169 22.74 46.15 53.65
N THR A 170 23.19 47.29 53.10
CA THR A 170 22.84 47.70 51.73
C THR A 170 23.38 46.72 50.69
N ARG A 171 24.63 46.27 50.84
CA ARG A 171 25.22 45.26 49.92
C ARG A 171 24.54 43.89 50.05
N LYS A 172 24.20 43.46 51.27
CA LYS A 172 23.42 42.24 51.51
C LYS A 172 22.03 42.30 50.90
N ASN A 173 21.37 43.45 50.96
CA ASN A 173 20.05 43.65 50.37
C ASN A 173 20.12 43.67 48.83
N GLN A 174 21.16 44.27 48.24
CA GLN A 174 21.39 44.20 46.79
C GLN A 174 21.57 42.75 46.31
N ASN A 175 22.42 41.97 46.97
CA ASN A 175 22.62 40.55 46.62
C ASN A 175 21.34 39.72 46.77
N ARG A 176 20.52 40.00 47.80
CA ARG A 176 19.20 39.36 47.98
C ARG A 176 18.23 39.71 46.85
N TRP A 177 18.18 40.99 46.46
CA TRP A 177 17.34 41.43 45.34
C TRP A 177 17.76 40.78 44.03
N GLU A 178 19.06 40.71 43.73
CA GLU A 178 19.57 40.02 42.54
C GLU A 178 19.27 38.52 42.55
N MET A 179 19.37 37.86 43.70
CA MET A 179 18.98 36.46 43.87
C MET A 179 17.48 36.26 43.61
N SER A 180 16.63 37.15 44.11
CA SER A 180 15.17 37.12 43.86
C SER A 180 14.86 37.28 42.37
N GLN A 181 15.50 38.24 41.70
CA GLN A 181 15.33 38.45 40.25
C GLN A 181 15.81 37.24 39.44
N ASN A 182 16.91 36.62 39.83
CA ASN A 182 17.41 35.41 39.18
C ASN A 182 16.45 34.22 39.38
N MET A 183 15.88 34.07 40.59
CA MET A 183 14.84 33.05 40.84
C MET A 183 13.57 33.30 40.02
N LEU A 184 13.15 34.56 39.86
CA LEU A 184 11.99 34.93 39.06
C LEU A 184 12.23 34.58 37.57
N LYS A 185 13.41 34.90 37.04
CA LYS A 185 13.82 34.51 35.67
C LYS A 185 13.84 32.99 35.50
N MET A 186 14.34 32.26 36.50
CA MET A 186 14.38 30.79 36.47
C MET A 186 12.96 30.20 36.50
N THR A 187 12.05 30.78 37.29
CA THR A 187 10.64 30.40 37.35
C THR A 187 9.96 30.58 35.99
N HIS A 188 10.14 31.74 35.33
CA HIS A 188 9.59 31.97 34.00
C HIS A 188 10.17 31.05 32.92
N ALA A 189 11.47 30.71 33.01
CA ALA A 189 12.08 29.74 32.09
C ALA A 189 11.45 28.34 32.25
N ILE A 190 11.18 27.93 33.50
CA ILE A 190 10.51 26.68 33.83
C ILE A 190 9.06 26.66 33.31
N ASP A 191 8.30 27.75 33.51
CA ASP A 191 6.93 27.86 32.99
C ASP A 191 6.90 27.74 31.46
N ARG A 192 7.86 28.38 30.78
CA ARG A 192 8.00 28.30 29.33
C ARG A 192 8.29 26.86 28.87
N MET A 193 9.27 26.19 29.48
CA MET A 193 9.57 24.79 29.18
C MET A 193 8.37 23.89 29.43
N THR A 194 7.63 24.11 30.51
CA THR A 194 6.41 23.36 30.83
C THR A 194 5.37 23.50 29.73
N SER A 195 5.16 24.71 29.21
CA SER A 195 4.22 24.96 28.11
C SER A 195 4.63 24.25 26.81
N GLU A 196 5.91 24.28 26.45
CA GLU A 196 6.42 23.61 25.24
C GLU A 196 6.30 22.09 25.33
N VAL A 197 6.60 21.53 26.51
CA VAL A 197 6.42 20.09 26.79
C VAL A 197 4.94 19.70 26.71
N GLN A 198 4.02 20.51 27.20
CA GLN A 198 2.58 20.24 27.10
C GLN A 198 2.08 20.26 25.65
N VAL A 199 2.55 21.20 24.82
CA VAL A 199 2.23 21.26 23.38
C VAL A 199 2.72 20.00 22.67
N LEU A 200 3.97 19.60 22.91
CA LEU A 200 4.53 18.35 22.38
C LEU A 200 3.75 17.13 22.84
N THR A 201 3.39 17.07 24.13
CA THR A 201 2.60 15.96 24.70
C THR A 201 1.25 15.83 24.01
N ARG A 202 0.57 16.96 23.77
CA ARG A 202 -0.74 16.97 23.08
C ARG A 202 -0.62 16.48 21.64
N GLY A 203 0.34 16.99 20.87
CA GLY A 203 0.58 16.53 19.50
C GLY A 203 0.90 15.03 19.41
N ILE A 204 1.64 14.50 20.38
CA ILE A 204 1.93 13.06 20.46
C ILE A 204 0.68 12.26 20.84
N GLN A 205 -0.15 12.76 21.77
CA GLN A 205 -1.42 12.11 22.12
C GLN A 205 -2.39 12.06 20.93
N GLU A 206 -2.47 13.11 20.13
CA GLU A 206 -3.27 13.14 18.89
C GLU A 206 -2.78 12.08 17.89
N ILE A 207 -1.45 11.99 17.68
CA ILE A 207 -0.84 10.95 16.83
C ILE A 207 -1.11 9.53 17.37
N THR A 208 -1.09 9.35 18.69
CA THR A 208 -1.32 8.05 19.34
C THR A 208 -2.80 7.65 19.34
N GLN A 209 -3.72 8.60 19.47
CA GLN A 209 -5.16 8.36 19.26
C GLN A 209 -5.44 7.96 17.81
N TRP A 210 -4.77 8.60 16.86
CA TRP A 210 -4.81 8.21 15.45
C TRP A 210 -4.33 6.76 15.24
N SER A 211 -3.25 6.36 15.92
CA SER A 211 -2.70 5.00 15.75
C SER A 211 -3.47 3.90 16.48
N SER A 212 -4.08 4.21 17.62
CA SER A 212 -4.83 3.22 18.42
C SER A 212 -6.20 2.88 17.84
N GLY A 213 -6.77 3.73 16.97
CA GLY A 213 -7.91 3.38 16.12
C GLY A 213 -7.63 2.25 15.12
N CYS A 214 -6.35 1.95 14.84
CA CYS A 214 -5.91 0.96 13.86
C CYS A 214 -5.44 -0.37 14.48
N ALA A 215 -5.55 -0.58 15.79
CA ALA A 215 -5.09 -1.81 16.44
C ALA A 215 -6.20 -2.89 16.41
N PRO A 216 -6.00 -4.07 15.77
CA PRO A 216 -6.92 -5.18 15.88
C PRO A 216 -6.86 -5.73 17.32
N SER A 217 -8.00 -5.69 18.02
CA SER A 217 -8.15 -6.36 19.31
C SER A 217 -7.80 -7.84 19.17
N GLY A 218 -6.95 -8.33 20.09
CA GLY A 218 -6.17 -9.54 19.92
C GLY A 218 -6.94 -10.84 19.61
N GLY A 219 -6.26 -11.74 18.90
CA GLY A 219 -6.57 -13.17 18.84
C GLY A 219 -7.67 -13.62 17.89
N ALA A 220 -8.41 -12.71 17.25
CA ALA A 220 -9.33 -13.11 16.19
C ALA A 220 -8.54 -13.46 14.93
N GLN A 221 -8.79 -14.65 14.36
CA GLN A 221 -8.45 -14.93 12.96
C GLN A 221 -8.86 -13.71 12.12
N PRO A 222 -8.07 -13.32 11.09
CA PRO A 222 -8.43 -12.18 10.25
C PRO A 222 -9.88 -12.36 9.85
N LYS A 223 -10.75 -11.45 10.34
CA LYS A 223 -12.14 -11.42 9.92
C LYS A 223 -12.09 -11.52 8.41
N ARG A 224 -12.74 -12.56 7.87
CA ARG A 224 -13.00 -12.69 6.43
C ARG A 224 -13.44 -11.29 6.03
N LEU A 225 -12.59 -10.56 5.30
CA LEU A 225 -12.91 -9.21 4.85
C LEU A 225 -14.22 -9.39 4.10
N ASP A 226 -15.31 -8.91 4.68
CA ASP A 226 -16.61 -8.98 4.03
C ASP A 226 -16.43 -8.34 2.66
N ALA A 227 -17.03 -8.93 1.62
CA ALA A 227 -16.86 -8.52 0.22
C ALA A 227 -17.10 -7.02 -0.04
N ASP A 228 -17.66 -6.31 0.95
CA ASP A 228 -17.92 -4.88 0.94
C ASP A 228 -16.73 -3.98 1.30
N GLU A 229 -15.64 -4.46 1.92
CA GLU A 229 -14.50 -3.61 2.35
C GLU A 229 -13.40 -3.45 1.29
N GLY A 230 -13.78 -3.16 0.04
CA GLY A 230 -12.82 -2.76 -1.00
C GLY A 230 -12.16 -1.39 -0.76
N MET A 231 -11.03 -1.14 -1.42
CA MET A 231 -10.33 0.15 -1.42
C MET A 231 -11.03 1.11 -2.38
N SER A 232 -11.43 2.31 -1.93
CA SER A 232 -12.08 3.28 -2.82
C SER A 232 -11.12 3.82 -3.89
N VAL A 233 -11.66 4.27 -5.02
CA VAL A 233 -10.86 4.85 -6.11
C VAL A 233 -10.05 6.05 -5.65
N GLU A 234 -10.60 6.91 -4.80
CA GLU A 234 -9.90 8.09 -4.26
C GLU A 234 -8.73 7.66 -3.38
N LYS A 235 -8.92 6.62 -2.57
CA LYS A 235 -7.85 6.07 -1.73
C LYS A 235 -6.76 5.43 -2.59
N LEU A 236 -7.14 4.63 -3.59
CA LEU A 236 -6.20 4.05 -4.55
C LEU A 236 -5.41 5.13 -5.30
N HIS A 237 -6.10 6.17 -5.78
CA HIS A 237 -5.49 7.32 -6.46
C HIS A 237 -4.49 8.06 -5.56
N SER A 238 -4.86 8.32 -4.30
CA SER A 238 -3.95 8.92 -3.30
C SER A 238 -2.72 8.06 -3.10
N ILE A 239 -2.88 6.74 -2.89
CA ILE A 239 -1.76 5.82 -2.70
C ILE A 239 -0.83 5.81 -3.92
N LEU A 240 -1.40 5.73 -5.13
CA LEU A 240 -0.63 5.72 -6.36
C LEU A 240 0.14 7.03 -6.54
N THR A 241 -0.50 8.18 -6.26
CA THR A 241 0.13 9.50 -6.33
C THR A 241 1.26 9.64 -5.30
N ASP A 242 1.04 9.18 -4.06
CA ASP A 242 2.04 9.17 -2.98
C ASP A 242 3.26 8.30 -3.32
N GLN A 243 3.08 7.32 -4.21
CA GLN A 243 4.14 6.44 -4.71
C GLN A 243 4.70 6.85 -6.08
N HIS A 244 4.40 8.07 -6.56
CA HIS A 244 4.87 8.66 -7.82
C HIS A 244 4.29 8.06 -9.10
N PHE A 245 3.14 7.40 -9.02
CA PHE A 245 2.36 7.11 -10.21
C PHE A 245 1.56 8.37 -10.56
N HIS A 246 1.92 9.02 -11.66
CA HIS A 246 1.26 10.22 -12.16
C HIS A 246 -0.01 9.81 -12.93
N LEU A 247 -1.09 9.53 -12.21
CA LEU A 247 -2.39 9.22 -12.78
C LEU A 247 -3.40 10.28 -12.36
N SER A 248 -4.29 10.65 -13.26
CA SER A 248 -5.51 11.37 -12.92
C SER A 248 -6.50 10.45 -12.18
N LEU A 249 -7.43 11.03 -11.43
CA LEU A 249 -8.49 10.26 -10.77
C LEU A 249 -9.34 9.45 -11.78
N LYS A 250 -9.52 9.99 -12.99
CA LYS A 250 -10.24 9.31 -14.09
C LYS A 250 -9.48 8.08 -14.58
N GLU A 251 -8.15 8.16 -14.68
CA GLU A 251 -7.31 7.00 -15.03
C GLU A 251 -7.29 5.97 -13.90
N ALA A 252 -7.25 6.41 -12.63
CA ALA A 252 -7.38 5.53 -11.49
C ALA A 252 -8.74 4.80 -11.46
N THR A 253 -9.82 5.47 -11.86
CA THR A 253 -11.15 4.85 -11.99
C THR A 253 -11.15 3.72 -13.02
N ARG A 254 -10.39 3.87 -14.11
CA ARG A 254 -10.22 2.82 -15.14
C ARG A 254 -9.42 1.62 -14.66
N LEU A 255 -8.77 1.69 -13.49
CA LEU A 255 -8.09 0.56 -12.86
C LEU A 255 -9.04 -0.36 -12.09
N ILE A 256 -10.30 0.08 -11.87
CA ILE A 256 -11.30 -0.74 -11.21
C ILE A 256 -11.89 -1.72 -12.24
N PRO A 257 -11.83 -3.04 -11.99
CA PRO A 257 -12.38 -4.04 -12.89
C PRO A 257 -13.89 -3.88 -13.04
N GLN A 258 -14.38 -4.20 -14.23
CA GLN A 258 -15.81 -4.24 -14.50
C GLN A 258 -16.53 -5.32 -13.67
N SER A 259 -15.82 -6.39 -13.27
CA SER A 259 -16.33 -7.41 -12.35
C SER A 259 -16.58 -6.89 -10.93
N SER A 260 -16.15 -5.67 -10.59
CA SER A 260 -16.36 -5.17 -9.23
C SER A 260 -17.84 -4.98 -8.94
N PRO A 261 -18.38 -5.59 -7.86
CA PRO A 261 -19.77 -5.35 -7.44
C PRO A 261 -20.06 -3.87 -7.19
N ARG A 262 -19.01 -3.10 -6.88
CA ARG A 262 -19.06 -1.66 -6.67
C ARG A 262 -18.02 -0.97 -7.55
N GLN A 263 -18.47 -0.26 -8.57
CA GLN A 263 -17.60 0.40 -9.56
C GLN A 263 -16.66 1.47 -8.95
N ASP A 264 -16.88 1.87 -7.69
CA ASP A 264 -16.06 2.83 -6.96
C ASP A 264 -15.02 2.17 -6.02
N ARG A 265 -14.95 0.84 -5.99
CA ARG A 265 -14.08 0.10 -5.06
C ARG A 265 -13.34 -1.04 -5.75
N LEU A 266 -12.07 -1.19 -5.39
CA LEU A 266 -11.23 -2.33 -5.76
C LEU A 266 -11.25 -3.36 -4.63
N ALA A 267 -11.80 -4.55 -4.90
CA ALA A 267 -11.79 -5.63 -3.92
C ALA A 267 -10.37 -6.16 -3.68
N HIS A 268 -10.14 -6.75 -2.50
CA HIS A 268 -8.87 -7.41 -2.16
C HIS A 268 -8.55 -8.54 -3.16
N SER A 269 -9.52 -9.40 -3.47
CA SER A 269 -9.36 -10.50 -4.42
C SER A 269 -8.93 -9.99 -5.79
N GLN A 270 -9.59 -8.96 -6.30
CA GLN A 270 -9.31 -8.33 -7.58
C GLN A 270 -7.91 -7.73 -7.62
N PHE A 271 -7.51 -6.98 -6.59
CA PHE A 271 -6.17 -6.42 -6.52
C PHE A 271 -5.12 -7.53 -6.54
N VAL A 272 -5.29 -8.60 -5.77
CA VAL A 272 -4.33 -9.73 -5.77
C VAL A 272 -4.31 -10.46 -7.12
N SER A 273 -5.48 -10.63 -7.74
CA SER A 273 -5.66 -11.33 -9.01
C SER A 273 -5.04 -10.57 -10.18
N ALA A 274 -5.02 -9.24 -10.13
CA ALA A 274 -4.30 -8.42 -11.11
C ALA A 274 -2.79 -8.70 -11.15
N PHE A 275 -2.22 -9.25 -10.07
CA PHE A 275 -0.81 -9.63 -10.01
C PHE A 275 -0.57 -11.11 -10.37
N LEU A 276 -1.61 -11.89 -10.67
CA LEU A 276 -1.46 -13.23 -11.21
C LEU A 276 -0.94 -13.14 -12.65
N ASP A 277 0.31 -13.56 -12.84
CA ASP A 277 0.94 -13.60 -14.14
C ASP A 277 0.80 -15.01 -14.73
N MET A 278 0.02 -15.14 -15.81
CA MET A 278 -0.27 -16.44 -16.40
C MET A 278 0.99 -17.14 -16.92
N ARG A 279 2.00 -16.40 -17.40
CA ARG A 279 3.27 -16.99 -17.85
C ARG A 279 4.04 -17.56 -16.66
N GLU A 280 4.16 -16.81 -15.57
CA GLU A 280 4.77 -17.30 -14.33
C GLU A 280 4.02 -18.52 -13.77
N LEU A 281 2.69 -18.54 -13.88
CA LEU A 281 1.90 -19.68 -13.43
C LEU A 281 2.27 -20.97 -14.20
N VAL A 282 2.39 -20.87 -15.53
CA VAL A 282 2.82 -21.99 -16.39
C VAL A 282 4.27 -22.42 -16.08
N ASP A 283 5.16 -21.46 -15.83
CA ASP A 283 6.59 -21.73 -15.60
C ASP A 283 6.87 -22.36 -14.22
N TYR A 284 6.08 -22.03 -13.20
CA TYR A 284 6.36 -22.41 -11.80
C TYR A 284 5.46 -23.50 -11.23
N LEU A 285 4.31 -23.80 -11.83
CA LEU A 285 3.50 -24.94 -11.41
C LEU A 285 3.94 -26.19 -12.17
N THR A 286 3.92 -27.32 -11.47
CA THR A 286 4.02 -28.60 -12.18
C THR A 286 2.79 -28.79 -13.09
N ARG A 287 2.95 -29.55 -14.17
CA ARG A 287 1.84 -29.90 -15.08
C ARG A 287 0.61 -30.40 -14.32
N GLU A 288 0.81 -31.26 -13.32
CA GLU A 288 -0.26 -31.85 -12.51
C GLU A 288 -0.95 -30.82 -11.59
N GLU A 289 -0.19 -29.90 -11.00
CA GLU A 289 -0.77 -28.81 -10.21
C GLU A 289 -1.58 -27.85 -11.08
N LEU A 290 -1.04 -27.48 -12.24
CA LEU A 290 -1.69 -26.57 -13.17
C LEU A 290 -2.97 -27.18 -13.75
N ASP A 291 -2.90 -28.42 -14.20
CA ASP A 291 -4.06 -29.20 -14.67
C ASP A 291 -5.16 -29.24 -13.61
N ARG A 292 -4.79 -29.59 -12.37
CA ARG A 292 -5.72 -29.62 -11.23
C ARG A 292 -6.37 -28.28 -10.97
N VAL A 293 -5.58 -27.19 -10.92
CA VAL A 293 -6.07 -25.84 -10.63
C VAL A 293 -7.04 -25.38 -11.73
N VAL A 294 -6.69 -25.59 -13.00
CA VAL A 294 -7.51 -25.18 -14.15
C VAL A 294 -8.80 -25.99 -14.21
N HIS A 295 -8.73 -27.32 -14.07
CA HIS A 295 -9.93 -28.17 -14.01
C HIS A 295 -10.82 -27.84 -12.82
N PHE A 296 -10.24 -27.53 -11.66
CA PHE A 296 -11.02 -27.12 -10.50
C PHE A 296 -11.79 -25.83 -10.79
N VAL A 297 -11.15 -24.83 -11.38
CA VAL A 297 -11.83 -23.57 -11.73
C VAL A 297 -12.89 -23.80 -12.80
N PHE A 298 -12.60 -24.59 -13.83
CA PHE A 298 -13.59 -24.94 -14.86
C PHE A 298 -14.81 -25.63 -14.25
N ALA A 299 -14.62 -26.64 -13.41
CA ALA A 299 -15.69 -27.35 -12.71
C ALA A 299 -16.41 -26.49 -11.64
N LYS A 300 -15.87 -25.33 -11.28
CA LYS A 300 -16.56 -24.33 -10.44
C LYS A 300 -17.40 -23.35 -11.25
N LEU A 301 -17.04 -23.17 -12.51
CA LEU A 301 -17.76 -22.31 -13.44
C LEU A 301 -18.88 -23.06 -14.16
N ASP A 302 -18.71 -24.36 -14.40
CA ASP A 302 -19.75 -25.28 -14.86
C ASP A 302 -20.66 -25.66 -13.67
N LEU A 303 -21.84 -25.04 -13.55
CA LEU A 303 -22.70 -25.20 -12.37
C LEU A 303 -23.61 -26.44 -12.49
N ASP A 304 -23.92 -26.89 -13.70
CA ASP A 304 -24.79 -28.03 -13.94
C ASP A 304 -24.02 -29.35 -14.18
N GLY A 305 -22.70 -29.27 -14.41
CA GLY A 305 -21.79 -30.39 -14.54
C GLY A 305 -21.87 -31.08 -15.90
N ASP A 306 -22.27 -30.37 -16.95
CA ASP A 306 -22.38 -30.90 -18.31
C ASP A 306 -21.05 -30.90 -19.11
N GLU A 307 -19.94 -30.55 -18.43
CA GLU A 307 -18.59 -30.39 -18.97
C GLU A 307 -18.46 -29.20 -19.94
N ARG A 308 -19.42 -28.28 -19.91
CA ARG A 308 -19.41 -27.03 -20.67
C ARG A 308 -19.84 -25.89 -19.74
N ILE A 309 -19.44 -24.67 -20.09
CA ILE A 309 -19.90 -23.49 -19.38
C ILE A 309 -20.94 -22.83 -20.28
N GLY A 310 -22.20 -23.10 -20.01
CA GLY A 310 -23.35 -22.60 -20.76
C GLY A 310 -23.80 -21.21 -20.32
N TRP A 311 -24.79 -20.67 -21.03
CA TRP A 311 -25.39 -19.38 -20.71
C TRP A 311 -25.96 -19.31 -19.28
N SER A 312 -26.61 -20.37 -18.82
CA SER A 312 -27.16 -20.46 -17.47
C SER A 312 -26.09 -20.30 -16.40
N ASP A 313 -24.91 -20.88 -16.62
CA ASP A 313 -23.80 -20.81 -15.67
C ASP A 313 -23.26 -19.39 -15.59
N ILE A 314 -22.93 -18.83 -16.76
CA ILE A 314 -22.32 -17.50 -16.83
C ILE A 314 -23.29 -16.44 -16.32
N SER A 315 -24.57 -16.50 -16.70
CA SER A 315 -25.58 -15.57 -16.18
C SER A 315 -25.75 -15.69 -14.67
N THR A 316 -25.76 -16.90 -14.11
CA THR A 316 -25.84 -17.11 -12.66
C THR A 316 -24.60 -16.60 -11.92
N LEU A 317 -23.41 -16.81 -12.49
CA LEU A 317 -22.14 -16.36 -11.93
C LEU A 317 -21.94 -14.84 -12.01
N LEU A 318 -22.42 -14.21 -13.09
CA LEU A 318 -22.25 -12.77 -13.33
C LEU A 318 -23.38 -11.91 -12.77
N ALA A 319 -24.55 -12.49 -12.48
CA ALA A 319 -25.69 -11.76 -11.90
C ALA A 319 -25.34 -10.91 -10.65
N PRO A 320 -24.42 -11.33 -9.75
CA PRO A 320 -24.01 -10.49 -8.62
C PRO A 320 -23.13 -9.29 -9.01
N HIS A 321 -22.52 -9.33 -10.19
CA HIS A 321 -21.45 -8.41 -10.62
C HIS A 321 -21.92 -7.42 -11.68
N ILE A 322 -22.96 -7.76 -12.46
CA ILE A 322 -23.38 -7.03 -13.64
C ILE A 322 -24.92 -6.90 -13.63
N GLN A 323 -25.46 -5.78 -14.12
CA GLN A 323 -26.90 -5.65 -14.36
C GLN A 323 -27.32 -6.52 -15.57
N ASP A 324 -28.50 -7.14 -15.54
CA ASP A 324 -28.94 -8.10 -16.58
C ASP A 324 -28.73 -7.65 -18.03
N ALA A 325 -28.91 -6.35 -18.33
CA ALA A 325 -28.72 -5.78 -19.67
C ALA A 325 -27.25 -5.84 -20.15
N ASP A 326 -26.29 -5.73 -19.23
CA ASP A 326 -24.86 -5.71 -19.52
C ASP A 326 -24.26 -7.13 -19.58
N VAL A 327 -24.92 -8.12 -18.96
CA VAL A 327 -24.49 -9.55 -18.99
C VAL A 327 -24.42 -10.06 -20.43
N THR A 328 -25.45 -9.77 -21.22
CA THR A 328 -25.51 -10.20 -22.64
C THR A 328 -24.42 -9.54 -23.48
N ALA A 329 -24.13 -8.27 -23.24
CA ALA A 329 -23.07 -7.55 -23.94
C ALA A 329 -21.68 -8.06 -23.55
N ALA A 330 -21.44 -8.29 -22.25
CA ALA A 330 -20.19 -8.83 -21.74
C ALA A 330 -19.91 -10.23 -22.32
N LEU A 331 -20.92 -11.10 -22.34
CA LEU A 331 -20.80 -12.43 -22.96
C LEU A 331 -20.56 -12.37 -24.47
N LYS A 332 -21.24 -11.45 -25.17
CA LYS A 332 -21.00 -11.25 -26.60
C LYS A 332 -19.54 -10.90 -26.86
N ASP A 333 -18.93 -10.08 -26.02
CA ASP A 333 -17.51 -9.75 -26.14
C ASP A 333 -16.60 -10.96 -25.82
N THR A 334 -16.89 -11.72 -24.77
CA THR A 334 -16.13 -12.94 -24.41
C THR A 334 -16.20 -14.00 -25.54
N VAL A 335 -17.37 -14.27 -26.11
CA VAL A 335 -17.54 -15.28 -27.17
C VAL A 335 -16.99 -14.79 -28.50
N CYS A 336 -17.15 -13.50 -28.83
CA CYS A 336 -16.61 -12.95 -30.07
C CYS A 336 -15.07 -12.83 -30.08
N THR A 337 -14.40 -12.92 -28.92
CA THR A 337 -12.93 -12.90 -28.86
C THR A 337 -12.31 -14.29 -29.01
N THR A 338 -12.99 -15.36 -28.62
CA THR A 338 -12.50 -16.74 -28.79
C THR A 338 -12.61 -17.22 -30.20
N ASP A 339 -13.68 -16.83 -30.88
CA ASP A 339 -14.05 -17.39 -32.15
C ASP A 339 -13.75 -16.38 -33.26
N GLY A 340 -12.82 -16.70 -34.17
CA GLY A 340 -12.53 -15.87 -35.34
C GLY A 340 -13.66 -15.84 -36.37
N ALA A 341 -14.90 -15.77 -35.90
CA ALA A 341 -16.13 -15.97 -36.64
C ALA A 341 -17.01 -14.74 -36.48
N GLU A 342 -16.84 -13.80 -37.42
CA GLU A 342 -17.85 -12.81 -37.76
C GLU A 342 -19.24 -13.47 -37.87
N GLU A 343 -19.30 -14.71 -38.37
CA GLU A 343 -20.53 -15.51 -38.49
C GLU A 343 -21.18 -15.88 -37.15
N THR A 344 -20.41 -16.19 -36.10
CA THR A 344 -20.95 -16.50 -34.75
C THR A 344 -21.51 -15.22 -34.11
N CYS A 345 -20.82 -14.09 -34.25
CA CYS A 345 -21.29 -12.80 -33.75
C CYS A 345 -22.54 -12.28 -34.51
N ILE A 346 -22.70 -12.62 -35.80
CA ILE A 346 -23.89 -12.32 -36.61
C ILE A 346 -25.07 -13.22 -36.19
N ALA A 347 -24.82 -14.49 -35.86
CA ALA A 347 -25.87 -15.40 -35.38
C ALA A 347 -26.50 -14.94 -34.05
N MET A 348 -25.73 -14.22 -33.22
CA MET A 348 -26.19 -13.65 -31.94
C MET A 348 -27.25 -12.55 -32.07
N GLU A 349 -27.53 -12.01 -33.27
CA GLU A 349 -28.63 -11.06 -33.50
C GLU A 349 -29.99 -11.75 -33.73
N SER A 350 -29.99 -13.07 -33.95
CA SER A 350 -31.21 -13.87 -34.03
C SER A 350 -31.53 -14.47 -32.65
N GLU A 351 -32.79 -14.43 -32.20
CA GLU A 351 -33.29 -14.86 -30.87
C GLU A 351 -33.01 -16.34 -30.47
N LYS A 352 -32.10 -17.04 -31.13
CA LYS A 352 -31.66 -18.41 -30.83
C LYS A 352 -30.37 -18.39 -30.00
N TYR A 353 -30.47 -17.95 -28.75
CA TYR A 353 -29.37 -17.90 -27.78
C TYR A 353 -28.99 -19.25 -27.15
N VAL A 354 -29.54 -20.38 -27.63
CA VAL A 354 -29.66 -21.60 -26.80
C VAL A 354 -28.41 -22.49 -26.76
N ASP A 355 -27.46 -22.38 -27.71
CA ASP A 355 -26.38 -23.39 -27.84
C ASP A 355 -24.94 -22.86 -27.72
N ILE A 356 -24.72 -21.63 -27.25
CA ILE A 356 -23.34 -21.16 -27.00
C ILE A 356 -22.88 -21.69 -25.65
N ALA A 357 -21.95 -22.64 -25.69
CA ALA A 357 -21.37 -23.26 -24.52
C ALA A 357 -19.84 -23.33 -24.69
N ILE A 358 -19.11 -22.89 -23.67
CA ILE A 358 -17.65 -22.83 -23.67
C ILE A 358 -17.11 -24.19 -23.20
N ASP A 359 -16.39 -24.91 -24.06
CA ASP A 359 -15.72 -26.14 -23.63
C ASP A 359 -14.42 -25.85 -22.84
N PHE A 360 -13.82 -26.90 -22.28
CA PHE A 360 -12.59 -26.76 -21.49
C PHE A 360 -11.42 -26.13 -22.28
N GLY A 361 -11.28 -26.48 -23.56
CA GLY A 361 -10.21 -25.95 -24.41
C GLY A 361 -10.39 -24.46 -24.70
N GLU A 362 -11.62 -24.05 -24.97
CA GLU A 362 -12.01 -22.66 -25.16
C GLU A 362 -11.83 -21.85 -23.87
N PHE A 363 -12.22 -22.39 -22.72
CA PHE A 363 -11.99 -21.76 -21.41
C PHE A 363 -10.50 -21.48 -21.18
N VAL A 364 -9.62 -22.45 -21.44
CA VAL A 364 -8.18 -22.25 -21.31
C VAL A 364 -7.69 -21.17 -22.27
N ALA A 365 -8.19 -21.13 -23.50
CA ALA A 365 -7.86 -20.11 -24.49
C ALA A 365 -8.28 -18.69 -24.05
N ILE A 366 -9.47 -18.55 -23.46
CA ILE A 366 -9.96 -17.28 -22.91
C ILE A 366 -9.04 -16.79 -21.78
N VAL A 367 -8.81 -17.65 -20.79
CA VAL A 367 -8.19 -17.22 -19.53
C VAL A 367 -6.68 -17.01 -19.65
N PHE A 368 -6.00 -17.92 -20.35
CA PHE A 368 -4.55 -17.90 -20.51
C PHE A 368 -4.08 -17.16 -21.77
N GLY A 369 -4.99 -16.88 -22.69
CA GLY A 369 -4.65 -16.41 -24.03
C GLY A 369 -4.18 -17.55 -24.93
N ARG A 370 -4.31 -17.35 -26.25
CA ARG A 370 -4.11 -18.41 -27.25
C ARG A 370 -2.69 -19.00 -27.24
N GLU A 371 -1.65 -18.20 -27.02
CA GLU A 371 -0.25 -18.68 -26.98
C GLU A 371 -0.01 -19.68 -25.85
N LEU A 372 -0.44 -19.31 -24.63
CA LEU A 372 -0.30 -20.16 -23.46
C LEU A 372 -1.23 -21.37 -23.55
N ALA A 373 -2.46 -21.19 -24.05
CA ALA A 373 -3.38 -22.28 -24.28
C ALA A 373 -2.79 -23.34 -25.22
N CYS A 374 -2.12 -22.95 -26.30
CA CYS A 374 -1.43 -23.90 -27.17
C CYS A 374 -0.36 -24.71 -26.44
N MET A 375 0.38 -24.09 -25.52
CA MET A 375 1.38 -24.80 -24.71
C MET A 375 0.73 -25.73 -23.69
N LEU A 376 -0.36 -25.27 -23.06
CA LEU A 376 -1.09 -26.02 -22.06
C LEU A 376 -1.82 -27.22 -22.67
N VAL A 377 -2.54 -27.03 -23.76
CA VAL A 377 -3.28 -28.10 -24.45
C VAL A 377 -2.31 -29.19 -24.93
N LYS A 378 -1.19 -28.82 -25.57
CA LYS A 378 -0.13 -29.79 -25.95
C LYS A 378 0.41 -30.55 -24.74
N GLY A 379 0.53 -29.85 -23.63
CA GLY A 379 1.07 -30.33 -22.38
C GLY A 379 0.03 -30.79 -21.38
N ILE A 380 -1.25 -30.98 -21.71
CA ILE A 380 -2.29 -31.43 -20.76
C ILE A 380 -3.07 -32.56 -21.43
N ILE A 381 -3.51 -32.36 -22.67
CA ILE A 381 -4.34 -33.32 -23.39
C ILE A 381 -3.47 -34.46 -23.93
N SER A 382 -3.81 -35.69 -23.54
CA SER A 382 -3.06 -36.91 -23.90
C SER A 382 -3.22 -37.31 -25.39
N ARG A 383 -3.98 -36.56 -26.20
CA ARG A 383 -4.22 -36.76 -27.65
C ARG A 383 -4.26 -35.43 -28.42
N PRO A 384 -3.11 -34.76 -28.62
CA PRO A 384 -3.06 -33.42 -29.20
C PRO A 384 -3.29 -33.36 -30.73
N GLU A 385 -3.13 -34.45 -31.47
CA GLU A 385 -3.01 -34.38 -32.94
C GLU A 385 -4.29 -33.97 -33.69
N ALA A 386 -5.47 -34.38 -33.22
CA ALA A 386 -6.74 -34.03 -33.87
C ALA A 386 -7.19 -32.58 -33.55
N PHE A 387 -7.08 -32.17 -32.28
CA PHE A 387 -7.49 -30.85 -31.80
C PHE A 387 -6.56 -29.73 -32.29
N MET A 388 -5.25 -29.99 -32.35
CA MET A 388 -4.25 -29.00 -32.78
C MET A 388 -4.30 -28.69 -34.28
N SER A 389 -4.70 -29.66 -35.12
CA SER A 389 -4.86 -29.44 -36.56
C SER A 389 -6.00 -28.45 -36.85
N GLU A 390 -6.99 -28.34 -35.97
CA GLU A 390 -8.16 -27.48 -36.17
C GLU A 390 -7.89 -26.06 -35.64
N ILE A 391 -7.24 -25.93 -34.48
CA ILE A 391 -6.96 -24.61 -33.87
C ILE A 391 -5.74 -23.92 -34.50
N CYS A 392 -4.62 -24.62 -34.72
CA CYS A 392 -3.39 -23.97 -35.20
C CYS A 392 -3.30 -23.83 -36.73
N ASN A 393 -4.00 -24.65 -37.53
CA ASN A 393 -4.01 -24.53 -39.00
C ASN A 393 -5.23 -23.78 -39.54
N SER A 394 -6.13 -23.32 -38.68
CA SER A 394 -7.25 -22.48 -39.12
C SER A 394 -6.72 -21.17 -39.69
N ALA A 395 -7.08 -20.81 -40.92
CA ALA A 395 -6.76 -19.50 -41.51
C ALA A 395 -7.28 -18.32 -40.66
N LYS A 396 -8.19 -18.57 -39.70
CA LYS A 396 -8.67 -17.63 -38.68
C LYS A 396 -7.60 -17.33 -37.60
N PHE A 397 -6.60 -18.20 -37.43
CA PHE A 397 -5.53 -18.11 -36.42
C PHE A 397 -4.56 -16.93 -36.66
N MET A 398 -4.17 -16.66 -37.91
CA MET A 398 -3.14 -15.65 -38.21
C MET A 398 -3.65 -14.20 -38.17
N ARG A 399 -4.93 -13.93 -38.45
CA ARG A 399 -5.48 -12.55 -38.50
C ARG A 399 -5.78 -11.92 -37.13
N THR A 400 -5.90 -12.73 -36.07
CA THR A 400 -6.27 -12.22 -34.73
C THR A 400 -5.06 -11.70 -33.95
N ILE A 401 -3.85 -12.19 -34.26
CA ILE A 401 -2.60 -11.73 -33.65
C ILE A 401 -2.35 -10.25 -33.98
N ASP A 402 -2.58 -9.85 -35.24
CA ASP A 402 -2.39 -8.46 -35.70
C ASP A 402 -3.31 -7.46 -34.96
N LEU A 403 -4.53 -7.84 -34.59
CA LEU A 403 -5.51 -6.94 -33.96
C LEU A 403 -5.29 -6.72 -32.46
N TYR A 404 -4.66 -7.67 -31.76
CA TYR A 404 -4.38 -7.55 -30.34
C TYR A 404 -3.06 -6.81 -30.09
N ASP A 405 -2.06 -7.01 -30.97
CA ASP A 405 -0.78 -6.29 -30.93
C ASP A 405 -0.98 -4.78 -31.22
N ASP A 406 -1.84 -4.43 -32.20
CA ASP A 406 -2.18 -3.05 -32.55
C ASP A 406 -2.84 -2.25 -31.39
N ARG A 407 -3.70 -2.89 -30.57
CA ARG A 407 -4.34 -2.21 -29.42
C ARG A 407 -3.39 -1.97 -28.26
N THR A 408 -2.37 -2.81 -28.09
CA THR A 408 -1.34 -2.63 -27.07
C THR A 408 -0.22 -1.69 -27.53
N GLN A 409 0.21 -1.78 -28.80
CA GLN A 409 1.25 -0.90 -29.37
C GLN A 409 0.79 0.56 -29.52
N SER A 410 -0.47 0.82 -29.88
CA SER A 410 -1.02 2.18 -29.99
C SER A 410 -0.91 3.00 -28.70
N TRP A 411 -0.75 2.37 -27.53
CA TRP A 411 -0.56 3.05 -26.25
C TRP A 411 0.91 3.20 -25.83
N ASP A 412 1.78 2.30 -26.28
CA ASP A 412 3.21 2.36 -25.97
C ASP A 412 3.87 3.55 -26.71
N ASP A 413 3.48 3.81 -27.97
CA ASP A 413 4.03 4.91 -28.78
C ASP A 413 3.72 6.32 -28.22
N ASP A 414 2.56 6.50 -27.57
CA ASP A 414 2.15 7.80 -27.03
C ASP A 414 2.79 8.13 -25.66
N ASN A 415 3.24 7.11 -24.90
CA ASN A 415 3.79 7.29 -23.54
C ASN A 415 5.33 7.21 -23.48
N GLU A 416 5.99 6.51 -24.41
CA GLU A 416 7.45 6.41 -24.44
C GLU A 416 8.11 7.77 -24.75
N SER A 417 7.44 8.62 -25.55
CA SER A 417 7.93 9.96 -25.91
C SER A 417 7.95 10.98 -24.75
N ALA A 418 7.27 10.70 -23.63
CA ALA A 418 7.24 11.56 -22.45
C ALA A 418 8.33 11.20 -21.42
N LEU A 419 8.79 9.95 -21.39
CA LEU A 419 9.78 9.47 -20.42
C LEU A 419 11.24 9.65 -20.91
N ASP A 420 11.47 9.69 -22.22
CA ASP A 420 12.83 9.87 -22.77
C ASP A 420 13.36 11.31 -22.69
N ARG A 421 12.52 12.31 -22.37
CA ARG A 421 12.98 13.71 -22.24
C ARG A 421 13.65 14.06 -20.91
N GLU A 422 13.65 13.17 -19.91
CA GLU A 422 14.32 13.42 -18.61
C GLU A 422 15.68 12.71 -18.44
N ALA A 423 16.13 11.92 -19.43
CA ALA A 423 17.40 11.18 -19.34
C ALA A 423 18.64 11.93 -19.88
N GLU A 424 18.50 13.09 -20.52
CA GLU A 424 19.63 13.82 -21.14
C GLU A 424 20.35 14.84 -20.23
N TYR A 425 20.01 14.94 -18.95
CA TYR A 425 20.67 15.87 -18.01
C TYR A 425 21.58 15.19 -16.98
N PHE A 426 22.49 14.32 -17.42
CA PHE A 426 23.66 13.91 -16.62
C PHE A 426 24.88 13.63 -17.50
N VAL A 427 25.46 14.70 -18.05
CA VAL A 427 26.78 14.63 -18.71
C VAL A 427 27.89 14.77 -17.66
N PHE A 428 28.75 13.76 -17.69
CA PHE A 428 30.03 13.59 -17.00
C PHE A 428 30.86 14.87 -16.79
N HIS A 429 31.37 15.03 -15.57
CA HIS A 429 32.67 15.65 -15.31
C HIS A 429 33.51 14.71 -14.45
N SER A 430 34.45 14.02 -15.08
CA SER A 430 35.66 13.51 -14.43
C SER A 430 36.81 13.61 -15.41
N SER A 431 37.67 14.57 -15.14
CA SER A 431 38.91 14.87 -15.86
C SER A 431 40.07 14.21 -15.11
N LEU A 432 41.06 13.71 -15.88
CA LEU A 432 42.48 13.53 -15.54
C LEU A 432 42.84 12.57 -14.40
N ASP A 433 43.33 11.37 -14.75
CA ASP A 433 44.78 11.04 -14.82
C ASP A 433 44.98 9.74 -15.62
#